data_AF-A0A2U3KCC5-F1
#
_entry.id   AF-A0A2U3KCC5-F1
#
_cell.length_a   1.000
_cell.length_b   1.000
_cell.length_c   1.000
_cell.angle_alpha   90.00
_cell.angle_beta   90.00
_cell.angle_gamma   90.00
#
_symmetry.space_group_name_H-M   'P 1'
#
loop_
_entity.id
_entity.type
_entity.pdbx_description
1 polymer ?
#
loop_
_entity_poly.entity_id
_entity_poly.type
_entity_poly.pdbx_seq_one_letter_code
_entity_poly.pdbx_strand_id
1 'polypeptide(L)' 'MYFVAAWGTPLGDGTWEHPLDLVTALSSKSPAKPGDILTLRGGIYKGAFVSVLTGTENNPITARSRRPG' A
#
# COMPACT_ATOMS: atom_id res chain seq x y z
N MET A 1 5.21 0.60 8.08
CA MET A 1 3.81 0.96 7.71
C MET A 1 3.82 2.06 6.68
N TYR A 2 3.02 1.93 5.63
CA TYR A 2 2.89 2.91 4.55
C TYR A 2 1.43 3.25 4.28
N PHE A 3 1.18 4.46 3.81
CA PHE A 3 -0.13 4.95 3.38
C PHE A 3 -0.26 4.89 1.87
N VAL A 4 -1.41 4.36 1.44
CA VAL A 4 -1.76 4.20 0.04
C VAL A 4 -3.07 4.94 -0.20
N ALA A 5 -3.15 5.78 -1.23
CA ALA A 5 -4.33 6.59 -1.54
C ALA A 5 -4.75 6.41 -3.00
N ALA A 6 -6.05 6.55 -3.26
CA ALA A 6 -6.57 6.54 -4.64
C ALA A 6 -6.01 7.71 -5.48
N TRP A 7 -5.62 8.80 -4.82
CA TRP A 7 -4.94 9.95 -5.41
C TRP A 7 -3.42 9.95 -5.20
N GLY A 8 -2.87 8.88 -4.62
CA GLY A 8 -1.43 8.75 -4.41
C GLY A 8 -0.67 8.70 -5.72
N THR A 9 0.66 8.72 -5.64
CA THR A 9 1.52 8.72 -6.83
C THR A 9 2.64 7.69 -6.73
N PRO A 10 3.27 7.29 -7.86
CA PRO A 10 4.40 6.37 -7.84
C PRO A 10 5.65 6.95 -7.17
N LEU A 11 5.72 8.27 -7.02
CA LEU A 11 6.81 8.99 -6.39
C LEU A 11 6.52 9.33 -4.92
N GLY A 12 5.34 8.96 -4.41
CA GLY A 12 5.03 9.10 -2.99
C GLY A 12 5.98 8.23 -2.16
N ASP A 13 6.40 8.73 -1.01
CA ASP A 13 7.23 7.97 -0.06
C ASP A 13 6.41 7.06 0.85
N GLY A 14 5.07 7.08 0.71
CA GLY A 14 4.13 6.31 1.49
C GLY A 14 3.88 6.88 2.88
N THR A 15 4.21 8.15 3.11
CA THR A 15 3.76 8.92 4.28
C THR A 15 2.30 9.34 4.14
N TRP A 16 1.74 9.93 5.20
CA TRP A 16 0.38 10.45 5.16
C TRP A 16 0.22 11.62 4.18
N GLU A 17 1.25 12.46 4.05
CA GLU A 17 1.25 13.64 3.18
C GLU A 17 1.55 13.27 1.72
N HIS A 18 2.42 12.28 1.52
CA HIS A 18 2.84 11.80 0.20
C HIS A 18 2.56 10.29 0.03
N PRO A 19 1.28 9.88 -0.02
CA PRO A 19 0.93 8.47 -0.12
C PRO A 19 1.32 7.89 -1.48
N LEU A 20 1.60 6.58 -1.46
CA LEU A 20 1.75 5.79 -2.68
C LEU A 20 0.40 5.59 -3.38
N ASP A 21 0.42 5.44 -4.70
CA ASP A 21 -0.72 4.84 -5.40
C ASP A 21 -0.75 3.31 -5.19
N LEU A 22 -1.91 2.69 -5.39
CA LEU A 22 -2.10 1.26 -5.13
C LEU A 22 -1.31 0.35 -6.08
N VAL A 23 -1.11 0.77 -7.33
CA VAL A 23 -0.34 -0.03 -8.30
C VAL A 23 1.11 -0.11 -7.85
N THR A 24 1.71 1.03 -7.49
CA THR A 24 3.08 1.10 -7.00
C THR A 24 3.25 0.32 -5.70
N ALA A 25 2.33 0.49 -4.74
CA ALA A 25 2.36 -0.20 -3.46
C ALA A 25 2.27 -1.73 -3.56
N LEU A 26 1.67 -2.28 -4.63
CA LEU A 26 1.55 -3.73 -4.87
C LEU A 26 2.62 -4.29 -5.84
N SER A 27 3.40 -3.41 -6.47
CA SER A 27 4.42 -3.75 -7.45
C SER A 27 5.78 -4.09 -6.83
N SER A 28 6.74 -4.50 -7.67
CA SER A 28 8.15 -4.67 -7.28
C SER A 28 8.85 -3.37 -6.82
N LYS A 29 8.23 -2.21 -7.06
CA LYS A 29 8.72 -0.91 -6.57
C LYS A 29 8.21 -0.56 -5.16
N SER A 30 7.37 -1.40 -4.58
CA SER A 30 6.84 -1.17 -3.23
C SER A 30 7.98 -1.09 -2.22
N PRO A 31 7.96 -0.11 -1.30
CA PRO A 31 8.93 -0.05 -0.21
C PRO A 31 8.59 -1.03 0.92
N ALA A 32 7.43 -1.69 0.87
CA ALA A 32 6.96 -2.60 1.92
C ALA A 32 7.84 -3.86 2.02
N LYS A 33 8.18 -4.23 3.26
CA LYS A 33 8.96 -5.42 3.61
C LYS A 33 8.08 -6.41 4.39
N PRO A 34 8.46 -7.69 4.49
CA PRO A 34 7.78 -8.65 5.37
C PRO A 34 7.51 -8.07 6.76
N GLY A 35 6.25 -8.11 7.21
CA GLY A 35 5.78 -7.54 8.48
C GLY A 35 5.19 -6.13 8.36
N ASP A 36 5.34 -5.46 7.22
CA ASP A 36 4.74 -4.14 7.00
C ASP A 36 3.23 -4.19 6.76
N ILE A 37 2.62 -3.03 7.04
CA ILE A 37 1.21 -2.78 6.78
C ILE A 37 1.08 -1.68 5.72
N LEU A 38 0.40 -2.01 4.62
CA LEU A 38 -0.11 -1.07 3.63
C LEU A 38 -1.51 -0.63 4.06
N THR A 39 -1.65 0.64 4.47
CA THR A 39 -2.90 1.21 4.94
C THR A 39 -3.57 2.00 3.83
N LEU A 40 -4.68 1.47 3.32
CA LEU A 40 -5.50 2.07 2.28
C LEU A 40 -6.36 3.19 2.88
N ARG A 41 -6.22 4.40 2.33
CA ARG A 41 -7.05 5.56 2.66
C ARG A 41 -8.42 5.44 1.98
N GLY A 42 -9.39 6.19 2.50
CA GLY A 42 -10.72 6.26 1.88
C GLY A 42 -10.64 6.78 0.44
N GLY A 43 -11.40 6.16 -0.46
CA GLY A 43 -11.43 6.51 -1.88
C GLY A 43 -11.80 5.31 -2.75
N ILE A 44 -11.96 5.56 -4.06
CA ILE A 44 -12.25 4.53 -5.05
C ILE A 44 -10.98 4.24 -5.85
N TYR A 45 -10.46 3.01 -5.71
CA TYR A 45 -9.34 2.52 -6.49
C TYR A 45 -9.88 1.83 -7.74
N LYS A 46 -9.73 2.46 -8.91
CA LYS A 46 -10.27 1.94 -10.18
C LYS A 46 -9.21 1.15 -10.92
N GLY A 47 -9.56 -0.06 -11.36
CA GLY A 47 -8.72 -0.91 -12.20
C GLY A 47 -8.53 -2.32 -11.65
N ALA A 48 -7.76 -3.11 -12.39
CA ALA A 48 -7.28 -4.41 -11.93
C ALA A 48 -5.93 -4.23 -11.22
N PHE A 49 -5.74 -4.93 -10.11
CA PHE A 49 -4.53 -4.85 -9.30
C PHE A 49 -3.93 -6.25 -9.13
N VAL A 50 -2.63 -6.35 -9.35
CA VAL A 50 -1.85 -7.57 -9.15
C VAL A 50 -0.83 -7.28 -8.05
N SER A 51 -0.80 -8.12 -7.02
CA SER A 51 0.23 -8.09 -5.99
C SER A 51 1.36 -9.03 -6.36
N VAL A 52 2.58 -8.51 -6.39
CA VAL A 52 3.82 -9.31 -6.48
C VAL A 52 4.61 -9.27 -5.17
N LEU A 53 4.02 -8.70 -4.11
CA LEU A 53 4.64 -8.60 -2.80
C LEU A 53 4.86 -9.98 -2.19
N THR A 54 6.02 -10.18 -1.59
CA THR A 54 6.38 -11.43 -0.92
C THR A 54 6.57 -11.16 0.57
N GLY A 55 5.62 -11.62 1.38
CA GLY A 55 5.79 -11.72 2.84
C GLY A 55 6.37 -13.07 3.24
N THR A 56 6.55 -13.29 4.54
CA THR A 56 6.86 -14.61 5.09
C THR A 56 5.73 -15.08 6.00
N GLU A 57 5.70 -16.38 6.33
CA GLU A 57 4.70 -16.95 7.26
C GLU A 57 4.66 -16.19 8.59
N ASN A 58 5.84 -15.88 9.16
CA ASN A 58 5.94 -15.16 10.43
C ASN A 58 5.81 -13.64 10.29
N ASN A 59 6.01 -13.08 9.08
CA ASN A 59 5.97 -11.65 8.82
C ASN A 59 5.24 -11.38 7.50
N PRO A 60 3.90 -11.53 7.48
CA PRO A 60 3.12 -11.24 6.29
C PRO A 60 3.13 -9.74 5.99
N ILE A 61 2.97 -9.38 4.71
CA ILE A 61 2.66 -7.99 4.32
C ILE A 61 1.14 -7.85 4.31
N THR A 62 0.61 -6.95 5.12
CA THR A 62 -0.84 -6.79 5.29
C THR A 62 -1.35 -5.56 4.54
N ALA A 63 -2.27 -5.75 3.60
CA ALA A 63 -3.05 -4.64 3.02
C ALA A 63 -4.40 -4.52 3.74
N ARG A 64 -4.71 -3.34 4.30
CA ARG A 64 -5.97 -3.11 5.02
C ARG A 64 -6.52 -1.71 4.81
N SER A 65 -7.85 -1.56 4.88
CA SER A 65 -8.47 -0.24 4.95
C SER A 65 -8.19 0.42 6.30
N ARG A 66 -7.99 1.74 6.27
CA ARG A 66 -8.01 2.54 7.49
C ARG A 66 -9.45 2.55 8.01
N ARG A 67 -9.69 2.01 9.21
CA ARG A 67 -10.96 2.23 9.90
C ARG A 67 -11.06 3.72 10.28
N PRO A 68 -12.15 4.42 9.95
CA PRO A 68 -12.45 5.69 10.60
C PRO A 68 -12.64 5.42 12.10
N GLY A 69 -12.04 6.27 12.93
CA GLY A 69 -12.34 6.33 14.36
C GLY A 69 -13.56 7.19 14.61
#